data_AF-A0A4Y7QEJ8-F1
#
_entry.id   AF-A0A4Y7QEJ8-F1
#
_cell.length_a   1.000
_cell.length_b   1.000
_cell.length_c   1.000
_cell.angle_alpha   90.00
_cell.angle_beta   90.00
_cell.angle_gamma   90.00
#
_symmetry.space_group_name_H-M   'P 1'
#
loop_
_entity.id
_entity.type
_entity.pdbx_description
1 polymer ?
#
loop_
_entity_poly.entity_id
_entity_poly.type
_entity_poly.pdbx_seq_one_letter_code
_entity_poly.pdbx_strand_id
1 'polypeptide(L)'
;MNVNNQPNLQLIGNAVNRIAGELAKLPNVPAFAGGNAILEALNATNQKIDNINIEARMKASDANKIARMCNMTCHSATSELTPLVNVLTGNEIPNFPATISDVNNLNLQQANDLLTALGQPVEGAIEAKRRRIFTAIGATGMIQVRA
;
A
#
# COMPACT_ATOMS: atom_id res chain seq x y z
N MET A 1 10.82 77.77 21.27
CA MET A 1 10.21 76.57 21.87
C MET A 1 10.86 75.36 21.21
N ASN A 2 11.76 74.67 21.90
CA ASN A 2 12.30 73.39 21.44
C ASN A 2 12.09 72.39 22.58
N VAL A 3 11.02 71.62 22.47
CA VAL A 3 10.71 70.55 23.42
C VAL A 3 11.73 69.44 23.21
N ASN A 4 12.50 69.16 24.26
CA ASN A 4 13.54 68.15 24.35
C ASN A 4 12.98 66.78 23.93
N ASN A 5 13.17 66.39 22.67
CA ASN A 5 12.66 65.12 22.12
C ASN A 5 13.68 63.98 22.30
N GLN A 6 14.31 63.91 23.47
CA GLN A 6 15.29 62.87 23.78
C GLN A 6 14.58 61.56 24.12
N PRO A 7 15.01 60.41 23.55
CA PRO A 7 14.46 59.10 23.86
C PRO A 7 14.58 58.77 25.35
N ASN A 8 13.47 58.33 25.95
CA ASN A 8 13.48 57.85 27.32
C ASN A 8 13.92 56.37 27.34
N LEU A 9 15.20 56.14 27.63
CA LEU A 9 15.82 54.80 27.67
C LEU A 9 15.18 53.89 28.73
N GLN A 10 14.60 54.44 29.80
CA GLN A 10 13.89 53.65 30.82
C GLN A 10 12.55 53.12 30.28
N LEU A 11 11.81 53.95 29.52
CA LEU A 11 10.60 53.50 28.83
C LEU A 11 10.91 52.40 27.81
N ILE A 12 12.02 52.53 27.07
CA ILE A 12 12.48 51.51 26.12
C ILE A 12 12.85 50.22 26.85
N GLY A 13 13.60 50.28 27.96
CA GLY A 13 13.95 49.10 28.75
C GLY A 13 12.73 48.37 29.32
N ASN A 14 11.74 49.12 29.81
CA ASN A 14 10.48 48.57 30.30
C ASN A 14 9.67 47.90 29.18
N ALA A 15 9.66 48.49 27.98
CA ALA A 15 8.99 47.90 26.82
C ALA A 15 9.66 46.59 26.38
N VAL A 16 11.00 46.54 26.34
CA VAL A 16 11.77 45.34 25.98
C VAL A 16 11.52 44.21 26.97
N ASN A 17 11.53 44.50 28.28
CA ASN A 17 11.24 43.49 29.32
C ASN A 17 9.81 42.96 29.23
N ARG A 18 8.84 43.82 28.89
CA ARG A 18 7.45 43.42 28.67
C ARG A 18 7.32 42.51 27.45
N ILE A 19 7.97 42.84 26.34
CA ILE A 19 7.98 42.01 25.13
C ILE A 19 8.63 40.65 25.43
N ALA A 20 9.78 40.63 26.12
CA ALA A 20 10.44 39.39 26.52
C ALA A 20 9.53 38.51 27.41
N GLY A 21 8.80 39.13 28.34
CA GLY A 21 7.82 38.44 29.18
C GLY A 21 6.62 37.87 28.40
N GLU A 22 6.14 38.56 27.35
CA GLU A 22 5.09 38.03 26.47
C GLU A 22 5.61 36.91 25.56
N LEU A 23 6.83 37.04 25.02
CA LEU A 23 7.47 35.99 24.22
C LEU A 23 7.70 34.72 25.05
N ALA A 24 8.01 34.85 26.34
CA ALA A 24 8.15 33.72 27.26
C ALA A 24 6.84 32.96 27.53
N LYS A 25 5.67 33.49 27.14
CA LYS A 25 4.37 32.79 27.23
C LYS A 25 4.05 31.96 25.98
N LEU A 26 4.79 32.16 24.88
CA LEU A 26 4.64 31.41 23.62
C LEU A 26 4.95 29.90 23.68
N PRO A 27 5.87 29.40 24.54
CA PRO A 27 6.12 27.96 24.63
C PRO A 27 4.91 27.15 25.11
N ASN A 28 3.87 27.82 25.64
CA ASN A 28 2.69 27.19 26.22
C ASN A 28 1.37 27.74 25.63
N VAL A 29 1.37 28.22 24.37
CA VAL A 29 0.09 28.57 23.73
C VAL A 29 -0.65 27.26 23.42
N PRO A 30 -1.90 27.08 23.90
CA PRO A 30 -2.66 25.85 23.68
C PRO A 30 -2.77 25.41 22.21
N ALA A 31 -2.70 26.36 21.28
CA ALA A 31 -2.69 26.10 19.84
C ALA A 31 -1.46 25.29 19.37
N PHE A 32 -0.26 25.52 19.95
CA PHE A 32 0.94 24.76 19.61
C PHE A 32 0.95 23.39 20.28
N ALA A 33 0.45 23.27 21.51
CA ALA A 33 0.26 21.99 22.17
C ALA A 33 -0.74 21.10 21.40
N GLY A 34 -1.85 21.69 20.93
CA GLY A 34 -2.80 21.03 20.03
C GLY A 34 -2.17 20.63 18.70
N GLY A 35 -1.33 21.48 18.11
CA GLY A 35 -0.58 21.18 16.88
C GLY A 35 0.36 19.98 17.04
N ASN A 36 1.13 19.91 18.12
CA ASN A 36 2.01 18.76 18.40
C ASN A 36 1.21 17.47 18.61
N ALA A 37 0.11 17.52 19.35
CA ALA A 37 -0.77 16.36 19.54
C ALA A 37 -1.37 15.87 18.21
N ILE A 38 -1.73 16.78 17.30
CA ILE A 38 -2.20 16.44 15.95
C ILE A 38 -1.09 15.77 15.14
N LEU A 39 0.15 16.28 15.18
CA LEU A 39 1.29 15.67 14.48
C LEU A 39 1.60 14.26 15.01
N GLU A 40 1.54 14.06 16.32
CA GLU A 40 1.69 12.74 16.94
C GLU A 40 0.59 11.77 16.51
N ALA A 41 -0.68 12.21 16.52
CA ALA A 41 -1.81 11.42 16.07
C ALA A 41 -1.70 11.04 14.58
N LEU A 42 -1.24 11.96 13.72
CA LEU A 42 -0.99 11.69 12.30
C LEU A 42 0.14 10.66 12.11
N ASN A 43 1.24 10.80 12.85
CA ASN A 43 2.35 9.83 12.78
C ASN A 43 1.90 8.44 13.24
N ALA A 44 1.17 8.34 14.35
CA ALA A 44 0.61 7.08 14.84
C ALA A 44 -0.39 6.47 13.84
N THR A 45 -1.20 7.31 13.19
CA THR A 45 -2.15 6.87 12.16
C THR A 45 -1.42 6.31 10.94
N ASN A 46 -0.38 6.99 10.46
CA ASN A 46 0.44 6.51 9.33
C ASN A 46 1.09 5.16 9.64
N GLN A 47 1.70 5.02 10.82
CA GLN A 47 2.27 3.74 11.25
C GLN A 47 1.22 2.62 11.32
N LYS A 48 0.02 2.93 11.80
CA LYS A 48 -1.06 1.94 11.86
C LYS A 48 -1.54 1.53 10.46
N ILE A 49 -1.64 2.48 9.52
CA ILE A 49 -1.99 2.19 8.11
C ILE A 49 -0.94 1.29 7.47
N ASP A 50 0.34 1.58 7.67
CA ASP A 50 1.43 0.75 7.15
C ASP A 50 1.36 -0.68 7.69
N ASN A 51 1.12 -0.83 9.00
CA ASN A 51 0.99 -2.15 9.63
C ASN A 51 -0.21 -2.94 9.08
N ILE A 52 -1.37 -2.30 8.87
CA ILE A 52 -2.56 -2.94 8.29
C ILE A 52 -2.26 -3.43 6.87
N ASN A 53 -1.57 -2.62 6.07
CA ASN A 53 -1.19 -3.00 4.70
C ASN A 53 -0.23 -4.19 4.68
N ILE A 54 0.71 -4.25 5.62
CA ILE A 54 1.64 -5.40 5.75
C ILE A 54 0.88 -6.66 6.17
N GLU A 55 0.00 -6.58 7.16
CA GLU A 55 -0.78 -7.73 7.64
C GLU A 55 -1.67 -8.31 6.53
N ALA A 56 -2.35 -7.44 5.77
CA ALA A 56 -3.19 -7.86 4.65
C ALA A 56 -2.37 -8.60 3.57
N ARG A 57 -1.19 -8.08 3.22
CA ARG A 57 -0.27 -8.71 2.26
C ARG A 57 0.30 -10.04 2.77
N MET A 58 0.59 -10.15 4.06
CA MET A 58 1.04 -11.41 4.67
C MET A 58 -0.04 -12.48 4.57
N LYS A 59 -1.29 -12.15 4.97
CA LYS A 59 -2.43 -13.05 4.83
C LYS A 59 -2.67 -13.47 3.38
N ALA A 60 -2.62 -12.51 2.45
CA ALA A 60 -2.75 -12.79 1.01
C ALA A 60 -1.65 -13.74 0.51
N SER A 61 -0.40 -13.51 0.94
CA SER A 61 0.73 -14.38 0.62
C SER A 61 0.50 -15.80 1.13
N ASP A 62 0.05 -15.98 2.37
CA ASP A 62 -0.14 -17.30 2.97
C ASP A 62 -1.32 -18.06 2.34
N ALA A 63 -2.45 -17.38 2.11
CA ALA A 63 -3.57 -17.94 1.36
C ALA A 63 -3.14 -18.39 -0.05
N ASN A 64 -2.38 -17.55 -0.75
CA ASN A 64 -1.88 -17.87 -2.09
C ASN A 64 -0.87 -19.01 -2.11
N LYS A 65 -0.04 -19.17 -1.07
CA LYS A 65 0.87 -20.34 -0.97
C LYS A 65 0.08 -21.63 -0.86
N ILE A 66 -0.97 -21.65 -0.03
CA ILE A 66 -1.85 -22.82 0.12
C ILE A 66 -2.54 -23.12 -1.21
N ALA A 67 -3.14 -22.11 -1.86
CA ALA A 67 -3.81 -22.27 -3.15
C ALA A 67 -2.85 -22.81 -4.24
N ARG A 68 -1.62 -22.28 -4.32
CA ARG A 68 -0.60 -22.77 -5.26
C ARG A 68 -0.24 -24.23 -5.03
N MET A 69 -0.12 -24.64 -3.77
CA MET A 69 0.17 -26.03 -3.42
C MET A 69 -0.96 -26.98 -3.84
N CYS A 70 -2.22 -26.57 -3.66
CA CYS A 70 -3.37 -27.32 -4.17
C CYS A 70 -3.33 -27.41 -5.72
N ASN A 71 -3.14 -26.27 -6.38
CA ASN A 71 -3.12 -26.16 -7.85
C ASN A 71 -1.97 -26.93 -8.50
N MET A 72 -0.89 -27.24 -7.77
CA MET A 72 0.23 -28.03 -8.27
C MET A 72 -0.16 -29.45 -8.66
N THR A 73 -1.25 -29.96 -8.10
CA THR A 73 -1.80 -31.30 -8.39
C THR A 73 -2.79 -31.31 -9.56
N CYS A 74 -3.11 -30.15 -10.13
CA CYS A 74 -3.99 -30.03 -11.29
C CYS A 74 -3.24 -30.45 -12.56
N HIS A 75 -3.66 -31.55 -13.18
CA HIS A 75 -2.96 -32.19 -14.31
C HIS A 75 -3.84 -32.41 -15.55
N SER A 76 -5.09 -31.95 -15.55
CA SER A 76 -6.00 -32.09 -16.67
C SER A 76 -6.70 -30.76 -16.99
N ALA A 77 -7.19 -30.63 -18.21
CA ALA A 77 -7.91 -29.44 -18.66
C ALA A 77 -9.14 -29.11 -17.78
N THR A 78 -9.77 -30.14 -17.18
CA THR A 78 -10.94 -30.01 -16.32
C THR A 78 -10.60 -29.99 -14.83
N SER A 79 -9.32 -30.02 -14.46
CA SER A 79 -8.92 -29.92 -13.05
C SER A 79 -9.37 -28.58 -12.49
N GLU A 80 -10.10 -28.63 -11.37
CA GLU A 80 -10.56 -27.43 -10.67
C GLU A 80 -9.37 -26.73 -10.00
N LEU A 81 -9.31 -25.41 -10.17
CA LEU A 81 -8.30 -24.55 -9.57
C LEU A 81 -8.84 -23.98 -8.25
N THR A 82 -8.01 -24.05 -7.22
CA THR A 82 -8.20 -23.25 -6.02
C THR A 82 -7.85 -21.80 -6.35
N PRO A 83 -8.79 -20.84 -6.15
CA PRO A 83 -8.55 -19.45 -6.48
C PRO A 83 -7.49 -18.82 -5.60
N LEU A 84 -6.66 -17.96 -6.21
CA LEU A 84 -5.77 -17.07 -5.48
C LEU A 84 -6.50 -15.75 -5.18
N VAL A 85 -6.05 -15.05 -4.15
CA VAL A 85 -6.44 -13.67 -3.82
C VAL A 85 -5.45 -12.66 -4.39
N ASN A 86 -5.90 -11.42 -4.56
CA ASN A 86 -5.07 -10.31 -5.02
C ASN A 86 -3.88 -10.10 -4.06
N VAL A 87 -2.66 -10.07 -4.59
CA VAL A 87 -1.44 -10.05 -3.77
C VAL A 87 -1.24 -8.74 -3.00
N LEU A 88 -1.88 -7.65 -3.44
CA LEU A 88 -1.77 -6.34 -2.82
C LEU A 88 -2.87 -6.08 -1.79
N THR A 89 -4.09 -6.52 -2.09
CA THR A 89 -5.27 -6.20 -1.27
C THR A 89 -5.76 -7.36 -0.41
N GLY A 90 -5.42 -8.61 -0.77
CA GLY A 90 -5.95 -9.81 -0.14
C GLY A 90 -7.40 -10.15 -0.48
N ASN A 91 -8.05 -9.35 -1.34
CA ASN A 91 -9.42 -9.60 -1.78
C ASN A 91 -9.46 -10.70 -2.85
N GLU A 92 -10.64 -11.31 -3.02
CA GLU A 92 -10.91 -12.23 -4.13
C GLU A 92 -10.59 -11.59 -5.48
N ILE A 93 -10.03 -12.38 -6.40
CA ILE A 93 -9.79 -11.94 -7.78
C ILE A 93 -11.09 -12.20 -8.57
N PRO A 94 -11.76 -11.16 -9.09
CA PRO A 94 -12.98 -11.35 -9.87
C PRO A 94 -12.73 -12.24 -11.08
N ASN A 95 -13.66 -13.17 -11.35
CA ASN A 95 -13.58 -14.09 -12.48
C ASN A 95 -12.28 -14.91 -12.53
N PHE A 96 -11.75 -15.31 -11.37
CA PHE A 96 -10.62 -16.24 -11.33
C PHE A 96 -10.96 -17.53 -12.10
N PRO A 97 -10.07 -18.04 -12.98
CA PRO A 97 -10.33 -19.25 -13.77
C PRO A 97 -10.68 -20.45 -12.89
N ALA A 98 -11.81 -21.10 -13.15
CA ALA A 98 -12.24 -22.26 -12.37
C ALA A 98 -11.45 -23.53 -12.73
N THR A 99 -10.94 -23.62 -13.96
CA THR A 99 -10.22 -24.78 -14.47
C THR A 99 -8.97 -24.42 -15.28
N ILE A 100 -8.12 -25.41 -15.55
CA ILE A 100 -6.98 -25.28 -16.46
C ILE A 100 -7.41 -24.83 -17.87
N SER A 101 -8.53 -25.36 -18.38
CA SER A 101 -9.10 -24.97 -19.67
C SER A 101 -9.46 -23.48 -19.68
N ASP A 102 -10.02 -22.96 -18.58
CA ASP A 102 -10.39 -21.55 -18.49
C ASP A 102 -9.16 -20.64 -18.60
N VAL A 103 -8.02 -21.03 -18.00
CA VAL A 103 -6.75 -20.29 -18.16
C VAL A 103 -6.30 -20.27 -19.62
N ASN A 104 -6.43 -21.39 -20.33
CA ASN A 104 -6.11 -21.48 -21.76
C ASN A 104 -7.07 -20.68 -22.64
N ASN A 105 -8.26 -20.36 -22.16
CA ASN A 105 -9.28 -19.61 -22.91
C ASN A 105 -9.32 -18.11 -22.55
N LEU A 106 -8.49 -17.66 -21.59
CA LEU A 106 -8.39 -16.24 -21.24
C LEU A 106 -8.06 -15.39 -22.47
N ASN A 107 -8.82 -14.31 -22.67
CA ASN A 107 -8.45 -13.29 -23.64
C ASN A 107 -7.35 -12.36 -23.08
N LEU A 108 -6.86 -11.44 -23.92
CA LEU A 108 -5.75 -10.55 -23.57
C LEU A 108 -6.03 -9.68 -22.35
N GLN A 109 -7.25 -9.12 -22.25
CA GLN A 109 -7.63 -8.26 -21.15
C GLN A 109 -7.74 -9.06 -19.85
N GLN A 110 -8.44 -10.19 -19.87
CA GLN A 110 -8.60 -11.05 -18.69
C GLN A 110 -7.24 -11.56 -18.18
N ALA A 111 -6.32 -11.91 -19.08
CA ALA A 111 -4.98 -12.31 -18.71
C ALA A 111 -4.18 -11.16 -18.06
N ASN A 112 -4.34 -9.92 -18.54
CA ASN A 112 -3.70 -8.75 -17.94
C ASN A 112 -4.26 -8.45 -16.55
N ASP A 113 -5.58 -8.51 -16.39
CA ASP A 113 -6.25 -8.26 -15.13
C ASP A 113 -5.82 -9.28 -14.07
N LEU A 114 -5.79 -10.56 -14.44
CA LEU A 114 -5.32 -11.64 -13.58
C LEU A 114 -3.84 -11.48 -13.22
N LEU A 115 -2.97 -11.22 -14.20
CA LEU A 115 -1.54 -10.99 -13.94
C LEU A 115 -1.31 -9.79 -13.02
N THR A 116 -2.05 -8.69 -13.23
CA THR A 116 -1.97 -7.50 -12.38
C THR A 116 -2.38 -7.83 -10.95
N ALA A 117 -3.50 -8.56 -10.77
CA ALA A 117 -3.95 -8.99 -9.45
C ALA A 117 -2.97 -9.95 -8.75
N LEU A 118 -2.20 -10.73 -9.53
CA LEU A 118 -1.13 -11.61 -9.05
C LEU A 118 0.23 -10.91 -8.88
N GLY A 119 0.30 -9.59 -9.14
CA GLY A 119 1.54 -8.81 -9.07
C GLY A 119 2.60 -9.26 -10.08
N GLN A 120 2.15 -9.77 -11.23
CA GLN A 120 3.01 -10.29 -12.29
C GLN A 120 3.12 -9.29 -13.45
N PRO A 121 4.25 -9.28 -14.18
CA PRO A 121 4.40 -8.47 -15.38
C PRO A 121 3.32 -8.76 -16.42
N VAL A 122 2.88 -7.74 -17.17
CA VAL A 122 1.80 -7.80 -18.17
C VAL A 122 2.30 -7.58 -19.59
N GLU A 123 3.58 -7.83 -19.86
CA GLU A 123 4.15 -7.69 -21.20
C GLU A 123 4.12 -9.02 -21.94
N GLY A 124 4.17 -8.93 -23.28
CA GLY A 124 4.26 -10.07 -24.19
C GLY A 124 2.91 -10.51 -24.77
N ALA A 125 2.99 -11.47 -25.70
CA ALA A 125 1.81 -12.08 -26.34
C ALA A 125 1.02 -12.97 -25.38
N ILE A 126 -0.22 -13.28 -25.73
CA ILE A 126 -1.16 -14.05 -24.89
C ILE A 126 -0.59 -15.39 -24.41
N GLU A 127 0.16 -16.10 -25.24
CA GLU A 127 0.79 -17.37 -24.86
C GLU A 127 1.84 -17.22 -23.76
N ALA A 128 2.62 -16.14 -23.79
CA ALA A 128 3.59 -15.85 -22.74
C ALA A 128 2.88 -15.49 -21.43
N LYS A 129 1.76 -14.75 -21.50
CA LYS A 129 0.93 -14.42 -20.35
C LYS A 129 0.32 -15.66 -19.72
N ARG A 130 -0.26 -16.57 -20.51
CA ARG A 130 -0.86 -17.82 -20.03
C ARG A 130 0.17 -18.70 -19.32
N ARG A 131 1.37 -18.86 -19.90
CA ARG A 131 2.47 -19.55 -19.21
C ARG A 131 2.81 -18.90 -17.87
N ARG A 132 2.90 -17.56 -17.83
CA ARG A 132 3.17 -16.81 -16.59
C ARG A 132 2.05 -17.00 -15.56
N ILE A 133 0.79 -17.05 -15.99
CA ILE A 133 -0.36 -17.34 -15.13
C ILE A 133 -0.22 -18.75 -14.54
N PHE A 134 0.02 -19.78 -15.37
CA PHE A 134 0.22 -21.15 -14.88
C PHE A 134 1.34 -21.24 -13.83
N THR A 135 2.46 -20.56 -14.06
CA THR A 135 3.53 -20.46 -13.07
C THR A 135 3.06 -19.76 -11.78
N ALA A 136 2.39 -18.61 -11.90
CA ALA A 136 1.98 -17.80 -10.76
C ALA A 136 0.91 -18.47 -9.88
N ILE A 137 0.03 -19.28 -10.47
CA ILE A 137 -1.03 -20.00 -9.75
C ILE A 137 -0.60 -21.39 -9.27
N GLY A 138 0.62 -21.85 -9.59
CA GLY A 138 1.16 -23.14 -9.14
C GLY A 138 0.84 -24.33 -10.03
N ALA A 139 0.14 -24.15 -11.16
CA ALA A 139 -0.24 -25.23 -12.10
C ALA A 139 0.85 -25.47 -13.17
N THR A 140 2.11 -25.59 -12.77
CA THR A 140 3.26 -25.66 -13.69
C THR A 140 3.31 -26.94 -14.52
N GLY A 141 2.65 -28.01 -14.08
CA GLY A 141 2.54 -29.26 -14.85
C GLY A 141 1.83 -29.09 -16.21
N MET A 142 1.08 -28.00 -16.39
CA MET A 142 0.38 -27.68 -17.63
C MET A 142 1.19 -26.80 -18.59
N ILE A 143 2.36 -26.33 -18.17
CA ILE A 143 3.29 -25.60 -19.05
C ILE A 143 4.02 -26.66 -19.90
N GLN A 144 3.37 -27.15 -20.95
CA GLN A 144 4.05 -28.03 -21.89
C GLN A 144 5.24 -27.28 -22.53
N VAL A 145 6.44 -27.78 -22.25
CA VAL A 145 7.64 -27.48 -23.02
C VAL A 145 7.44 -28.15 -24.37
N ARG A 146 7.21 -27.38 -25.44
CA ARG A 146 7.43 -27.90 -26.78
C ARG A 146 8.93 -28.11 -26.94
N ALA A 147 9.33 -29.38 -27.03
CA ALA A 147 10.57 -29.76 -27.71
C ALA A 147 10.42 -29.54 -29.21
#